data_AF-A0A9D3T269-F1
#
_entry.id   AF-A0A9D3T269-F1
#
_cell.length_a   1.000
_cell.length_b   1.000
_cell.length_c   1.000
_cell.angle_alpha   90.00
_cell.angle_beta   90.00
_cell.angle_gamma   90.00
#
_symmetry.space_group_name_H-M   'P 1'
#
loop_
_entity.id
_entity.type
_entity.pdbx_description
1 polymer ?
#
loop_
_entity_poly.entity_id
_entity_poly.type
_entity_poly.pdbx_seq_one_letter_code
_entity_poly.pdbx_strand_id
1 'polypeptide(L)'
;MWPVLWTAMRTYAPYVTFPVAFVVGAVGYHLEWFIRGTPAPPQEEKGILELREDRKLEELVGRDSTQVTSLKDRLEFTPRAALERNRPVKS
;
A
#
# COMPACT_ATOMS: atom_id res chain seq x y z
N MET A 1 -9.21 -42.32 -43.80
CA MET A 1 -10.06 -41.12 -43.55
C MET A 1 -10.22 -40.80 -42.07
N TRP A 2 -10.34 -41.80 -41.19
CA TRP A 2 -10.46 -41.62 -39.73
C TRP A 2 -9.26 -40.91 -39.04
N PRO A 3 -7.99 -41.20 -39.38
CA PRO A 3 -6.85 -40.50 -38.77
C PRO A 3 -6.80 -39.01 -39.12
N VAL A 4 -7.27 -38.65 -40.33
CA VAL A 4 -7.32 -37.25 -40.80
C VAL A 4 -8.33 -36.45 -39.98
N LEU A 5 -9.50 -37.05 -39.68
CA LEU A 5 -10.52 -36.42 -38.85
C LEU A 5 -9.99 -36.15 -37.43
N TRP A 6 -9.25 -37.10 -36.86
CA TRP A 6 -8.67 -36.97 -35.52
C TRP A 6 -7.57 -35.91 -35.44
N THR A 7 -6.71 -35.86 -36.47
CA THR A 7 -5.70 -34.80 -36.59
C THR A 7 -6.36 -33.43 -36.74
N ALA A 8 -7.34 -33.29 -37.63
CA ALA A 8 -8.07 -32.03 -37.80
C ALA A 8 -8.74 -31.58 -36.50
N MET A 9 -9.43 -32.48 -35.81
CA MET A 9 -10.07 -32.17 -34.52
C MET A 9 -9.08 -31.66 -33.48
N ARG A 10 -7.89 -32.28 -33.37
CA ARG A 10 -6.84 -31.82 -32.43
C ARG A 10 -6.23 -30.49 -32.85
N THR A 11 -6.02 -30.26 -34.14
CA THR A 11 -5.45 -29.01 -34.65
C THR A 11 -6.42 -27.84 -34.46
N TYR A 12 -7.71 -28.06 -34.68
CA TYR A 12 -8.72 -27.00 -34.60
C TYR A 12 -9.40 -26.86 -33.23
N ALA A 13 -9.29 -27.87 -32.36
CA ALA A 13 -9.88 -27.83 -31.01
C ALA A 13 -9.51 -26.56 -30.23
N PRO A 14 -8.24 -26.13 -30.13
CA PRO A 14 -7.88 -24.92 -29.39
C PRO A 14 -8.58 -23.65 -29.89
N TYR A 15 -8.82 -23.56 -31.20
CA TYR A 15 -9.47 -22.40 -31.82
C TYR A 15 -10.96 -22.33 -31.52
N VAL A 16 -11.59 -23.43 -31.12
CA VAL A 16 -13.00 -23.48 -30.73
C VAL A 16 -13.15 -23.44 -29.22
N THR A 17 -12.32 -24.19 -28.50
CA THR A 17 -12.41 -24.28 -27.03
C THR A 17 -12.01 -22.97 -26.36
N PHE A 18 -11.01 -22.26 -26.87
CA PHE A 18 -10.56 -21.01 -26.28
C PHE A 18 -11.63 -19.89 -26.33
N PRO A 19 -12.26 -19.58 -27.47
CA PRO A 19 -13.35 -18.60 -27.50
C PRO A 19 -14.53 -19.00 -26.61
N VAL A 20 -14.91 -20.28 -26.60
CA VAL A 20 -16.00 -20.78 -25.74
C VAL A 20 -15.65 -20.59 -24.27
N ALA A 21 -14.44 -20.99 -23.85
CA ALA A 21 -13.98 -20.82 -22.48
C ALA A 21 -13.90 -19.35 -22.08
N PHE A 22 -13.46 -18.46 -22.99
CA PHE A 22 -13.41 -17.03 -22.76
C PHE A 22 -14.82 -16.45 -22.53
N VAL A 23 -15.79 -16.81 -23.36
CA VAL A 23 -17.19 -16.36 -23.21
C VAL A 23 -17.78 -16.86 -21.90
N VAL A 24 -17.58 -18.14 -21.58
CA VAL A 24 -18.05 -18.72 -20.30
C VAL A 24 -17.39 -18.02 -19.11
N GLY A 25 -16.09 -17.73 -19.18
CA GLY A 25 -15.37 -17.00 -18.15
C GLY A 25 -15.88 -15.57 -17.98
N ALA A 26 -16.13 -14.85 -19.07
CA ALA A 26 -16.69 -13.50 -19.04
C ALA A 26 -18.10 -13.49 -18.43
N VAL A 27 -18.98 -14.40 -18.86
CA VAL A 27 -20.33 -14.54 -18.30
C VAL A 27 -20.28 -14.93 -16.82
N GLY A 28 -19.40 -15.87 -16.46
CA GLY A 28 -19.17 -16.29 -15.08
C GLY A 28 -18.69 -15.14 -14.20
N TYR A 29 -17.76 -14.32 -14.68
CA TYR A 29 -17.28 -13.12 -13.99
C TYR A 29 -18.39 -12.09 -13.77
N HIS A 30 -19.23 -11.85 -14.79
CA HIS A 30 -20.37 -10.94 -14.66
C HIS A 30 -21.45 -11.49 -13.71
N LEU A 31 -21.71 -12.80 -13.73
CA LEU A 31 -22.64 -13.44 -12.81
C LEU A 31 -22.11 -13.44 -11.37
N GLU A 32 -20.82 -13.70 -11.19
CA GLU A 32 -20.15 -13.60 -9.89
C GLU A 32 -20.25 -12.17 -9.36
N TRP A 33 -20.01 -11.16 -10.21
CA TRP A 33 -20.17 -9.76 -9.84
C TRP A 33 -21.62 -9.44 -9.43
N PHE A 34 -22.60 -9.97 -10.16
CA PHE A 34 -24.02 -9.77 -9.86
C PHE A 34 -24.42 -10.40 -8.51
N ILE A 35 -23.89 -11.58 -8.18
CA ILE A 35 -24.20 -12.30 -6.93
C ILE A 35 -23.40 -11.75 -5.74
N ARG A 36 -22.12 -11.43 -5.93
CA ARG A 36 -21.21 -10.90 -4.89
C ARG A 36 -21.60 -9.49 -4.45
N GLY A 37 -22.39 -8.79 -5.27
CA GLY A 37 -22.72 -7.38 -5.08
C GLY A 37 -21.52 -6.48 -5.33
N THR A 38 -21.71 -5.16 -5.25
CA THR A 38 -20.59 -4.21 -5.35
C THR A 38 -19.55 -4.61 -4.30
N PRO A 39 -18.33 -5.05 -4.70
CA PRO A 39 -17.28 -5.23 -3.72
C PRO A 39 -17.19 -3.92 -2.95
N ALA A 40 -17.08 -3.98 -1.62
CA ALA A 40 -16.76 -2.77 -0.86
C ALA A 40 -15.65 -2.07 -1.65
N PRO A 41 -15.80 -0.77 -1.98
CA PRO A 41 -14.73 -0.06 -2.67
C PRO A 41 -13.47 -0.46 -1.94
N PRO A 42 -12.41 -0.92 -2.64
CA PRO A 42 -11.19 -1.33 -1.97
C PRO A 42 -10.92 -0.19 -1.02
N GLN A 43 -11.18 -0.39 0.27
CA GLN A 43 -10.92 0.65 1.26
C GLN A 43 -9.47 0.87 0.97
N GLU A 44 -9.09 2.06 0.51
CA GLU A 44 -7.69 2.38 0.26
C GLU A 44 -6.99 1.86 1.50
N GLU A 45 -6.33 0.70 1.37
CA GLU A 45 -5.94 -0.10 2.52
C GLU A 45 -4.74 0.68 2.99
N LYS A 46 -5.02 1.73 3.77
CA LYS A 46 -4.07 2.77 4.07
C LYS A 46 -2.84 2.06 4.54
N GLY A 47 -1.72 2.36 3.89
CA GLY A 47 -0.48 1.70 4.21
C GLY A 47 -0.25 1.79 5.71
N ILE A 48 0.39 0.79 6.31
CA ILE A 48 0.69 0.82 7.75
C ILE A 48 1.42 2.13 8.13
N LEU A 49 2.16 2.72 7.19
CA LEU A 49 2.78 4.04 7.33
C LEU A 49 1.75 5.18 7.37
N GLU A 50 0.82 5.22 6.41
CA GLU A 50 -0.26 6.22 6.37
C GLU A 50 -1.12 6.18 7.63
N LEU A 51 -1.47 4.97 8.11
CA LEU A 51 -2.19 4.80 9.38
C LEU A 51 -1.42 5.30 10.60
N ARG A 52 -0.08 5.20 10.58
CA ARG A 52 0.78 5.72 11.66
C ARG A 52 0.89 7.23 11.58
N GLU A 53 0.94 7.79 10.39
CA GLU A 53 0.96 9.23 10.17
C GLU A 53 -0.37 9.86 10.57
N ASP A 54 -1.49 9.26 10.21
CA ASP A 54 -2.83 9.68 10.65
C ASP A 54 -2.93 9.69 12.18
N ARG A 55 -2.44 8.65 12.86
CA ARG A 55 -2.41 8.63 14.33
C ARG A 55 -1.55 9.75 14.92
N LYS A 56 -0.38 10.02 14.33
CA LYS A 56 0.47 11.14 14.78
C LYS A 56 -0.21 12.47 14.54
N LEU A 57 -0.92 12.63 13.42
CA LEU A 57 -1.69 13.82 13.12
C LEU A 57 -2.80 14.01 14.16
N GLU A 58 -3.58 12.97 14.46
CA GLU A 58 -4.61 13.01 15.52
C GLU A 58 -4.04 13.37 16.90
N GLU A 59 -2.89 12.83 17.28
CA GLU A 59 -2.20 13.19 18.53
C GLU A 59 -1.69 14.64 18.56
N LEU A 60 -1.43 15.23 17.38
CA LEU A 60 -1.05 16.63 17.23
C LEU A 60 -2.27 17.57 17.19
N VAL A 61 -3.44 17.08 16.79
CA VAL A 61 -4.70 17.84 16.84
C VAL A 61 -5.07 18.08 18.31
N GLY A 62 -4.74 19.28 18.81
CA GLY A 62 -5.00 19.70 20.18
C GLY A 62 -3.75 19.98 21.02
N ARG A 63 -2.54 19.76 20.48
CA ARG A 63 -1.29 20.25 21.07
C ARG A 63 -0.82 21.50 20.33
N ASP A 64 -0.44 22.53 21.08
CA ASP A 64 0.22 23.71 20.54
C ASP A 64 1.66 23.35 20.16
N SER A 65 1.92 23.22 18.85
CA SER A 65 3.23 22.87 18.30
C SER A 65 4.26 24.00 18.43
N THR A 66 3.85 25.19 18.86
CA THR A 66 4.73 26.35 19.06
C THR A 66 5.32 26.44 20.46
N GLN A 67 4.78 25.68 21.42
CA GLN A 67 5.29 25.58 22.79
C GLN A 67 6.45 24.58 22.88
N VAL A 68 7.56 24.90 22.22
CA VAL A 68 8.79 24.12 22.31
C VAL A 68 9.73 24.81 23.28
N THR A 69 10.29 24.07 24.23
CA THR A 69 11.34 24.61 25.11
C THR A 69 12.49 25.14 24.27
N SER A 70 12.93 26.37 24.57
CA SER A 70 14.02 27.00 23.85
C SER A 70 15.25 26.10 23.89
N LEU A 71 15.90 25.90 22.74
CA LEU A 71 17.14 25.12 22.65
C LEU A 71 18.24 25.67 23.57
N LYS A 72 18.15 26.94 23.97
CA LYS A 72 19.05 27.58 24.94
C LYS A 72 18.88 27.00 26.34
N ASP A 73 17.65 26.76 26.77
CA ASP A 73 17.33 26.19 28.09
C ASP A 73 17.74 24.70 28.17
N ARG A 74 17.70 23.99 27.02
CA ARG A 74 18.20 22.61 26.90
C ARG A 74 19.73 22.53 26.97
N LEU A 75 20.45 23.56 26.55
CA LEU A 75 21.92 23.60 26.58
C LEU A 75 22.45 23.67 28.02
N GLU A 76 21.73 24.35 28.92
CA GLU A 76 22.08 24.43 30.35
C GLU A 76 21.92 23.09 31.07
N PHE A 77 21.01 22.25 30.60
CA PHE A 77 20.69 20.95 31.22
C PHE A 77 21.45 19.76 30.61
N THR A 78 22.23 19.98 29.54
CA THR A 78 23.02 18.90 28.92
C THR A 78 24.39 18.82 29.61
N PRO A 79 24.84 17.64 30.10
CA PRO A 79 26.19 17.51 30.64
C PRO A 79 27.21 17.91 29.56
N ARG A 80 28.15 18.79 29.90
CA ARG A 80 29.16 19.32 28.97
C ARG A 80 29.75 18.18 28.13
N ALA A 81 29.53 18.25 26.83
CA ALA A 81 30.05 17.24 25.91
C ALA A 81 31.58 17.23 26.01
N ALA A 82 32.21 16.06 25.87
CA ALA A 82 33.68 15.92 25.92
C ALA A 82 34.41 16.85 24.92
N LEU A 83 33.73 17.23 23.84
CA LEU A 83 34.18 18.16 22.81
C LEU A 83 34.31 19.62 23.28
N GLU A 84 33.59 20.02 24.33
CA GLU A 84 33.64 21.40 24.88
C GLU A 84 34.87 21.64 25.78
N ARG A 85 35.59 20.58 26.17
CA ARG A 85 36.76 20.66 27.06
C ARG A 85 37.90 21.52 26.50
N ASN A 86 38.01 21.63 25.18
CA ASN A 86 39.08 22.37 24.49
C ASN A 86 38.64 23.73 23.93
N ARG A 87 37.39 24.15 24.13
CA ARG A 87 36.91 25.42 23.59
C ARG A 87 37.33 26.56 24.51
N PRO A 88 38.01 27.61 24.02
CA PRO A 88 38.35 28.76 24.86
C PRO A 88 37.07 29.45 25.30
N VAL A 89 36.90 29.61 26.62
CA VAL A 89 35.80 30.38 27.21
C VAL A 89 35.99 31.83 26.76
N LYS A 90 35.08 32.35 25.93
CA LYS A 90 35.04 33.79 25.63
C LYS A 90 34.39 34.49 26.82
N SER A 91 35.11 35.44 27.42
CA SER A 91 34.58 36.43 28.37
C SER A 91 33.51 37.30 27.73
#